data_AF-R6WLF4-F1
#
_entry.id   AF-R6WLF4-F1
#
_cell.length_a   1.000
_cell.length_b   1.000
_cell.length_c   1.000
_cell.angle_alpha   90.00
_cell.angle_beta   90.00
_cell.angle_gamma   90.00
#
_symmetry.space_group_name_H-M   'P 1'
#
loop_
_entity.id
_entity.type
_entity.pdbx_description
1 polymer ?
#
loop_
_entity_poly.entity_id
_entity_poly.type
_entity_poly.pdbx_seq_one_letter_code
_entity_poly.pdbx_strand_id
1 'polypeptide(L)' 'MKQLVYNRRTDRYVIKGEGDERELHCGSIFEVLLDRQWITTTIEMQWTNGVGTYYLTTRALSLENIVAYKVPVR' A
#
# COMPACT_ATOMS: atom_id res chain seq x y z
N MET A 1 -1.42 -7.66 13.59
CA MET A 1 -2.04 -6.82 12.53
C MET A 1 -1.05 -6.64 11.41
N LYS A 2 -1.49 -6.57 10.14
CA LYS A 2 -0.58 -6.35 9.02
C LYS A 2 -0.32 -4.85 8.82
N GLN A 3 0.87 -4.53 8.34
CA GLN A 3 1.33 -3.16 8.06
C GLN A 3 1.85 -3.07 6.64
N LEU A 4 1.61 -1.92 6.01
CA LEU A 4 2.22 -1.58 4.75
C LEU A 4 3.62 -1.01 5.00
N VAL A 5 4.61 -1.48 4.26
CA VAL A 5 5.99 -0.98 4.32
C VAL A 5 6.55 -0.82 2.91
N TYR A 6 7.50 0.10 2.74
CA TYR A 6 8.24 0.24 1.49
C TYR A 6 9.56 -0.53 1.54
N ASN A 7 9.72 -1.52 0.66
CA ASN A 7 10.95 -2.29 0.51
C ASN A 7 11.84 -1.65 -0.55
N ARG A 8 12.91 -0.98 -0.10
CA ARG A 8 13.89 -0.33 -0.99
C ARG A 8 14.72 -1.30 -1.84
N ARG A 9 14.76 -2.59 -1.51
CA ARG A 9 15.52 -3.58 -2.30
C ARG A 9 14.78 -3.98 -3.57
N THR A 10 13.47 -4.11 -3.49
CA THR A 10 12.61 -4.46 -4.63
C THR A 10 11.88 -3.26 -5.21
N ASP A 11 12.05 -2.09 -4.60
CA ASP A 11 11.40 -0.82 -4.93
C ASP A 11 9.87 -0.93 -4.93
N ARG A 12 9.33 -1.63 -3.93
CA ARG A 12 7.91 -2.03 -3.87
C ARG A 12 7.31 -1.88 -2.48
N TYR A 13 6.01 -1.68 -2.45
CA TYR A 13 5.23 -1.79 -1.22
C TYR A 13 4.96 -3.26 -0.87
N VAL A 14 5.01 -3.55 0.42
CA VAL A 14 4.85 -4.91 0.96
C VAL A 14 3.90 -4.84 2.15
N ILE A 15 2.97 -5.78 2.23
CA ILE A 15 2.15 -6.00 3.42
C ILE A 15 2.86 -7.04 4.29
N LYS A 16 3.26 -6.66 5.51
CA LYS A 16 3.90 -7.54 6.50
C LYS A 16 2.98 -7.79 7.68
N GLY A 17 2.82 -9.05 8.05
CA GLY A 17 2.14 -9.50 9.27
C GLY A 17 3.02 -10.47 10.07
N GLU A 18 2.43 -11.09 11.09
CA GLU A 18 3.10 -12.16 11.84
C GLU A 18 3.28 -13.39 10.94
N GLY A 19 4.50 -13.60 10.44
CA GLY A 19 4.85 -14.73 9.59
C GLY A 19 4.35 -14.66 8.13
N ASP A 20 3.73 -13.55 7.73
CA ASP A 20 3.19 -13.35 6.37
C ASP A 20 3.81 -12.10 5.74
N GLU A 21 4.26 -12.23 4.50
CA GLU A 21 4.82 -11.14 3.70
C GLU A 21 4.29 -11.23 2.27
N ARG A 22 3.56 -10.21 1.84
CA ARG A 22 2.99 -10.10 0.49
C ARG A 22 3.53 -8.86 -0.19
N GLU A 23 4.38 -9.05 -1.19
CA GLU A 23 4.78 -7.97 -2.09
C GLU A 23 3.59 -7.53 -2.96
N LEU A 24 3.46 -6.23 -3.18
CA LEU A 24 2.39 -5.67 -3.99
C LEU A 24 2.88 -5.30 -5.40
N HIS A 25 2.07 -5.67 -6.38
CA HIS A 25 2.20 -5.27 -7.79
C HIS A 25 1.03 -4.38 -8.19
N CYS A 26 1.17 -3.65 -9.30
CA CYS A 26 0.04 -2.96 -9.92
C CYS A 26 -1.13 -3.93 -10.11
N GLY A 27 -2.35 -3.49 -9.79
CA GLY A 27 -3.55 -4.33 -9.74
C GLY A 27 -3.74 -5.10 -8.43
N SER A 28 -2.79 -5.07 -7.48
CA SER A 28 -2.97 -5.74 -6.19
C SER A 28 -4.04 -5.03 -5.36
N ILE A 29 -5.01 -5.82 -4.89
CA ILE A 29 -6.09 -5.37 -4.01
C ILE A 29 -5.74 -5.68 -2.55
N PHE A 30 -6.01 -4.72 -1.67
CA PHE A 30 -5.91 -4.86 -0.21
C PHE A 30 -6.86 -3.86 0.47
N GLU A 31 -7.00 -3.97 1.79
CA GLU A 31 -7.86 -3.07 2.57
C GLU A 31 -7.06 -2.25 3.58
N VAL A 32 -7.52 -1.02 3.85
CA VAL A 32 -6.94 -0.08 4.83
C VAL A 32 -7.97 0.22 5.91
N LEU A 33 -7.59 0.16 7.18
CA LEU A 33 -8.49 0.45 8.30
C LEU A 33 -8.56 1.96 8.57
N LEU A 34 -9.71 2.59 8.27
CA LEU A 34 -10.01 3.98 8.59
C LEU A 34 -11.33 4.08 9.33
N ASP A 35 -11.37 4.83 10.42
CA ASP A 35 -12.60 5.03 11.22
C ASP A 35 -13.36 3.72 11.52
N ARG A 36 -12.62 2.67 11.92
CA ARG A 36 -13.13 1.32 12.21
C ARG A 36 -13.75 0.59 11.00
N GLN A 37 -13.60 1.12 9.79
CA GLN A 37 -14.05 0.52 8.53
C GLN A 37 -12.86 0.09 7.68
N TRP A 38 -13.00 -1.05 7.03
CA TRP A 38 -12.02 -1.52 6.04
C TRP A 38 -12.39 -0.97 4.68
N ILE A 39 -11.49 -0.16 4.13
CA ILE A 39 -11.67 0.47 2.83
C ILE A 39 -10.82 -0.30 1.81
N THR A 40 -11.49 -0.94 0.85
CA THR A 40 -10.82 -1.62 -0.26
C THR A 40 -10.11 -0.62 -1.17
N THR A 41 -8.92 -0.98 -1.62
CA THR A 41 -8.15 -0.18 -2.57
C THR A 41 -7.31 -1.06 -3.48
N THR A 42 -6.89 -0.50 -4.60
CA THR A 42 -5.94 -1.11 -5.52
C THR A 42 -4.71 -0.22 -5.60
N ILE A 43 -3.52 -0.83 -5.53
CA ILE A 43 -2.28 -0.12 -5.81
C ILE A 43 -1.97 -0.17 -7.30
N GLU A 44 -1.60 0.98 -7.85
CA GLU A 44 -1.22 1.16 -9.23
C GLU A 44 0.04 2.02 -9.33
N MET A 45 0.60 2.15 -10.53
CA MET A 45 1.76 2.99 -10.79
C MET A 45 1.47 3.96 -11.93
N GLN A 46 1.70 5.24 -11.67
CA GLN A 46 1.66 6.29 -12.67
C GLN A 46 3.08 6.53 -13.18
N TRP A 47 3.23 6.54 -14.52
CA TRP A 47 4.50 6.85 -15.17
C TRP A 47 4.50 8.30 -15.66
N THR A 48 5.47 9.09 -15.20
CA THR A 48 5.67 10.47 -15.65
C THR A 48 7.14 10.66 -16.01
N ASN A 49 7.45 11.02 -17.26
CA ASN A 49 8.82 11.24 -17.74
C ASN A 49 9.80 10.09 -17.42
N GLY A 50 9.33 8.84 -17.50
CA GLY A 50 10.14 7.65 -17.19
C GLY A 50 10.29 7.32 -15.71
N VAL A 51 9.70 8.12 -14.80
CA VAL A 51 9.68 7.85 -13.36
C VAL A 51 8.31 7.28 -12.98
N GLY A 52 8.32 6.11 -12.34
CA GLY A 52 7.13 5.46 -11.80
C GLY A 52 6.85 5.93 -10.39
N THR A 53 5.62 6.36 -10.11
CA THR A 53 5.14 6.71 -8.76
C THR A 53 3.94 5.84 -8.41
N TYR A 54 4.03 5.12 -7.29
CA TYR A 54 2.91 4.33 -6.80
C TYR A 54 1.79 5.21 -6.25
N TYR A 55 0.54 4.81 -6.50
CA TYR A 55 -0.64 5.47 -5.94
C TYR A 55 -1.74 4.45 -5.63
N LEU A 56 -2.76 4.89 -4.89
CA LEU A 56 -3.94 4.10 -4.57
C LEU A 56 -5.14 4.62 -5.37
N THR A 57 -5.94 3.71 -5.91
CA THR A 57 -7.13 4.05 -6.71
C THR A 57 -8.25 4.65 -5.85
N THR A 58 -8.25 4.38 -4.55
CA THR A 58 -9.22 4.96 -3.62
C THR A 58 -8.84 6.40 -3.30
N ARG A 59 -9.72 7.33 -3.64
CA ARG A 59 -9.52 8.77 -3.42
C ARG A 59 -9.19 9.06 -1.95
N ALA A 60 -8.26 9.99 -1.74
CA ALA A 60 -7.78 10.48 -0.44
C ALA A 60 -6.95 9.48 0.40
N LEU A 61 -6.69 8.25 -0.09
CA LEU A 61 -5.67 7.39 0.51
C LEU A 61 -4.28 7.77 -0.03
N SER A 62 -3.29 7.80 0.85
CA SER A 62 -1.87 7.99 0.50
C SER A 62 -1.07 6.83 1.09
N LEU A 63 -0.21 6.23 0.27
CA LEU A 63 0.73 5.21 0.70
C LEU A 63 1.68 5.75 1.78
N GLU A 64 2.19 6.99 1.62
CA GLU A 64 3.09 7.59 2.60
C GLU A 64 2.40 7.76 3.95
N ASN A 65 1.17 8.24 3.98
CA ASN A 65 0.41 8.40 5.23
C ASN A 65 0.10 7.06 5.89
N ILE A 66 -0.29 6.05 5.11
CA ILE A 66 -0.54 4.70 5.63
C ILE A 66 0.72 4.14 6.31
N VAL A 67 1.88 4.29 5.67
CA VAL A 67 3.18 3.86 6.22
C VAL A 67 3.55 4.70 7.45
N ALA A 68 3.51 6.02 7.35
CA ALA A 68 3.96 6.95 8.39
C ALA A 68 3.15 6.81 9.69
N TYR A 69 1.82 6.69 9.57
CA TYR A 69 0.92 6.52 10.71
C TYR A 69 0.69 5.07 11.10
N LYS A 70 1.36 4.11 10.44
CA LYS A 70 1.22 2.66 10.67
C LYS A 70 -0.25 2.22 10.64
N VAL A 71 -1.01 2.76 9.69
CA VAL A 71 -2.43 2.44 9.52
C VAL A 71 -2.55 0.94 9.21
N PRO A 72 -3.40 0.18 9.92
CA PRO A 72 -3.55 -1.24 9.67
C PRO A 72 -4.05 -1.55 8.26
N VAL A 73 -3.52 -2.63 7.67
CA VAL A 73 -3.92 -3.14 6.37
C VAL A 73 -4.22 -4.63 6.43
N ARG A 74 -4.90 -5.20 5.43
CA ARG A 74 -5.06 -6.65 5.27
C ARG A 74 -5.22 -7.09 3.82
#